data_AF-A0A8B6GRH9-F1
#
_entry.id   AF-A0A8B6GRH9-F1
#
_cell.length_a   1.000
_cell.length_b   1.000
_cell.length_c   1.000
_cell.angle_alpha   90.00
_cell.angle_beta   90.00
_cell.angle_gamma   90.00
#
_symmetry.space_group_name_H-M   'P 1'
#
loop_
_entity.id
_entity.type
_entity.pdbx_description
1 polymer ?
#
loop_
_entity_poly.entity_id
_entity_poly.type
_entity_poly.pdbx_seq_one_letter_code
_entity_poly.pdbx_strand_id
1 'polypeptide(L)'
;MVNPQYEKPYIVHTDASQEGLCEVLNQTQAGGLLRVVAYGSRTFTPAEQNYQLHSWKLEFIALKWAICDRFRDYLYYTNEFDFYTDTNPLTCISTTATLDATKHRWVAELADFNF
;
A
#
# COMPACT_ATOMS: atom_id res chain seq x y z
N MET A 1 15.40 -0.47 13.87
CA MET A 1 15.18 -1.31 12.67
C MET A 1 15.39 -2.75 13.06
N VAL A 2 14.53 -3.64 12.58
CA VAL A 2 14.56 -5.06 12.90
C VAL A 2 14.64 -5.85 11.60
N ASN A 3 15.35 -6.97 11.60
CA ASN A 3 15.55 -7.73 10.37
C ASN A 3 14.22 -8.36 9.89
N PRO A 4 13.92 -8.27 8.58
CA PRO A 4 12.74 -8.90 7.99
C PRO A 4 12.81 -10.43 8.09
N GLN A 5 11.70 -11.06 8.49
CA GLN A 5 11.54 -12.52 8.52
C GLN A 5 10.69 -12.94 7.32
N TYR A 6 11.29 -13.42 6.23
CA TYR A 6 10.58 -13.72 4.99
C TYR A 6 9.49 -14.81 5.11
N GLU A 7 9.53 -15.63 6.15
CA GLU A 7 8.55 -16.69 6.42
C GLU A 7 7.28 -16.20 7.12
N LYS A 8 7.20 -14.92 7.48
CA LYS A 8 6.08 -14.37 8.25
C LYS A 8 5.33 -13.31 7.46
N PRO A 9 4.00 -13.25 7.64
CA PRO A 9 3.18 -12.25 6.96
C PRO A 9 3.63 -10.84 7.36
N TYR A 10 3.62 -9.97 6.37
CA TYR A 10 3.82 -8.55 6.57
C TYR A 10 2.48 -7.85 6.74
N ILE A 11 2.51 -6.73 7.45
CA ILE A 11 1.36 -5.87 7.66
C ILE A 11 1.75 -4.48 7.17
N VAL A 12 1.12 -4.04 6.08
CA VAL A 12 1.36 -2.71 5.51
C VAL A 12 0.26 -1.77 5.99
N HIS A 13 0.67 -0.70 6.67
CA HIS A 13 -0.24 0.39 7.03
C HIS A 13 0.04 1.58 6.13
N THR A 14 -0.99 2.19 5.57
CA THR A 14 -0.85 3.37 4.72
C THR A 14 -1.76 4.49 5.16
N ASP A 15 -1.26 5.71 5.03
CA ASP A 15 -2.00 6.94 5.26
C ASP A 15 -1.73 7.89 4.07
N ALA A 16 -2.78 8.50 3.57
CA ALA A 16 -2.72 9.36 2.39
C ALA A 16 -3.47 10.68 2.63
N SER A 17 -2.79 11.78 2.34
CA SER A 17 -3.29 13.15 2.49
C SER A 17 -3.16 13.92 1.17
N GLN A 18 -3.72 15.12 1.10
CA GLN A 18 -3.55 15.98 -0.08
C GLN A 18 -2.09 16.40 -0.31
N GLU A 19 -1.27 16.41 0.74
CA GLU A 19 0.12 16.88 0.66
C GLU A 19 1.10 15.75 0.30
N GLY A 20 0.81 14.53 0.76
CA GLY A 20 1.65 13.37 0.55
C GLY A 20 1.05 12.09 1.12
N LEU A 21 1.83 11.03 1.00
CA LEU A 21 1.50 9.68 1.47
C LEU A 21 2.60 9.16 2.39
N CYS A 22 2.21 8.29 3.30
CA CYS A 22 3.06 7.65 4.29
C CYS A 22 2.67 6.18 4.43
N GLU A 23 3.66 5.31 4.54
CA GLU A 23 3.44 3.91 4.87
C GLU A 23 4.41 3.37 5.91
N VAL A 24 3.94 2.31 6.58
CA VAL A 24 4.71 1.56 7.55
C VAL A 24 4.58 0.09 7.25
N LEU A 25 5.72 -0.57 7.03
CA LEU A 25 5.81 -2.01 6.92
C LEU A 25 6.07 -2.59 8.31
N ASN A 26 5.10 -3.32 8.81
CA ASN A 26 5.15 -4.01 10.09
C ASN A 26 5.25 -5.51 9.91
N GLN A 27 5.78 -6.18 10.93
CA GLN A 27 5.85 -7.63 10.97
C GLN A 27 5.74 -8.14 12.40
N THR A 28 4.98 -9.22 12.59
CA THR A 28 4.87 -9.91 13.87
C THR A 28 6.11 -10.78 14.11
N GLN A 29 6.94 -10.40 15.08
CA GLN A 29 8.19 -11.10 15.37
C GLN A 29 8.05 -12.16 16.46
N ALA A 30 9.16 -12.83 16.79
CA ALA A 30 9.22 -13.79 17.88
C ALA A 30 8.69 -13.16 19.18
N GLY A 31 7.70 -13.82 19.80
CA GLY A 31 6.97 -13.29 20.95
C GLY A 31 5.65 -12.59 20.64
N GLY A 32 5.17 -12.60 19.39
CA GLY A 32 3.86 -12.07 19.02
C GLY A 32 3.77 -10.54 18.99
N LEU A 33 4.91 -9.85 19.08
CA LEU A 33 4.98 -8.39 19.06
C LEU A 33 5.08 -7.88 17.62
N LEU A 34 4.19 -6.95 17.28
CA LEU A 34 4.27 -6.19 16.04
C LEU A 34 5.49 -5.26 16.09
N ARG A 35 6.38 -5.37 15.11
CA ARG A 35 7.54 -4.50 14.99
C ARG A 35 7.61 -3.86 13.61
N VAL A 36 8.04 -2.61 13.57
CA VAL A 36 8.27 -1.90 12.33
C VAL A 36 9.56 -2.39 11.67
N VAL A 37 9.44 -2.82 10.43
CA VAL A 37 10.54 -3.24 9.56
C VAL A 37 11.07 -2.02 8.79
N ALA A 38 10.18 -1.28 8.15
CA ALA A 38 10.52 -0.13 7.32
C ALA A 38 9.43 0.94 7.29
N TYR A 39 9.84 2.17 7.01
CA TYR A 39 8.97 3.32 6.79
C TYR A 39 9.09 3.80 5.34
N GLY A 40 7.98 4.25 4.76
CA GLY A 40 7.89 4.91 3.47
C GLY A 40 7.16 6.23 3.62
N SER A 41 7.63 7.27 2.94
CA SER A 41 6.83 8.48 2.78
C SER A 41 7.25 9.19 1.51
N ARG A 42 6.29 9.87 0.89
CA ARG A 42 6.50 10.65 -0.33
C ARG A 42 5.54 11.83 -0.34
N THR A 43 6.06 13.00 -0.69
CA THR A 43 5.24 14.18 -0.99
C THR A 43 4.72 14.10 -2.41
N PHE A 44 3.46 14.49 -2.62
CA PHE A 44 2.91 14.60 -3.96
C PHE A 44 3.60 15.70 -4.76
N THR A 45 3.76 15.48 -6.05
CA THR A 45 4.26 16.54 -6.95
C THR A 45 3.22 17.65 -7.06
N PRO A 46 3.62 18.89 -7.40
CA PRO A 46 2.68 19.99 -7.60
C PRO A 46 1.58 19.67 -8.61
N ALA A 47 1.88 18.83 -9.62
CA ALA A 47 0.90 18.35 -10.58
C ALA A 47 -0.17 17.46 -9.92
N GLU A 48 0.25 16.49 -9.10
CA GLU A 48 -0.65 15.58 -8.35
C GLU A 48 -1.49 16.34 -7.31
N GLN A 49 -0.89 17.33 -6.63
CA GLN A 49 -1.59 18.19 -5.67
C GLN A 49 -2.66 19.07 -6.33
N ASN A 50 -2.41 19.56 -7.55
CA ASN A 50 -3.35 20.40 -8.28
C ASN A 50 -4.62 19.67 -8.73
N TYR A 51 -4.61 18.34 -8.82
CA TYR A 51 -5.77 17.57 -9.26
C TYR A 51 -6.85 17.39 -8.17
N GLN A 52 -6.64 17.90 -6.94
CA GLN A 52 -7.57 17.78 -5.80
C GLN A 52 -8.23 16.39 -5.74
N LEU A 53 -7.38 15.36 -5.70
CA LEU A 53 -7.85 14.00 -5.76
C LEU A 53 -8.73 13.69 -4.54
N HIS A 54 -9.88 13.06 -4.78
CA HIS A 54 -10.73 12.55 -3.70
C HIS A 54 -9.92 11.60 -2.80
N SER A 55 -10.21 11.58 -1.49
CA SER A 55 -9.48 10.79 -0.49
C SER A 55 -9.25 9.33 -0.93
N TRP A 56 -10.26 8.68 -1.52
CA TRP A 56 -10.14 7.32 -2.01
C TRP A 56 -9.10 7.12 -3.14
N LYS A 57 -8.86 8.12 -3.99
CA LYS A 57 -7.82 8.05 -5.03
C LYS A 57 -6.43 8.19 -4.44
N LEU A 58 -6.27 9.03 -3.42
CA LEU A 58 -5.00 9.22 -2.71
C LEU A 58 -4.57 7.91 -2.04
N GLU A 59 -5.53 7.23 -1.41
CA GLU A 59 -5.33 5.93 -0.76
C GLU A 59 -4.96 4.84 -1.76
N PHE A 60 -5.58 4.86 -2.95
CA PHE A 60 -5.20 3.93 -4.02
C PHE A 60 -3.78 4.19 -4.54
N ILE A 61 -3.36 5.45 -4.63
CA ILE A 61 -1.99 5.80 -5.02
C ILE A 61 -1.00 5.38 -3.93
N ALA A 62 -1.34 5.57 -2.66
CA ALA A 62 -0.54 5.09 -1.52
C ALA A 62 -0.39 3.56 -1.55
N LEU A 63 -1.48 2.81 -1.70
CA LEU A 63 -1.46 1.35 -1.88
C LEU A 63 -0.52 0.93 -3.02
N LYS A 64 -0.68 1.55 -4.18
CA LYS A 64 0.12 1.24 -5.37
C LYS A 64 1.60 1.57 -5.16
N TRP A 65 1.92 2.69 -4.53
CA TRP A 65 3.30 3.07 -4.23
C TRP A 65 3.91 2.15 -3.17
N ALA A 66 3.17 1.82 -2.12
CA ALA A 66 3.58 0.89 -1.08
C ALA A 66 4.00 -0.46 -1.66
N ILE A 67 3.15 -1.04 -2.50
CA ILE A 67 3.35 -2.40 -3.05
C ILE A 67 4.36 -2.40 -4.18
N CYS A 68 4.16 -1.56 -5.20
CA CYS A 68 4.95 -1.64 -6.43
C CYS A 68 6.28 -0.88 -6.36
N ASP A 69 6.40 0.13 -5.51
CA ASP A 69 7.58 1.00 -5.47
C ASP A 69 8.37 0.82 -4.16
N ARG A 70 7.74 1.03 -3.00
CA ARG A 70 8.43 1.16 -1.71
C ARG A 70 8.84 -0.16 -1.07
N PHE A 71 7.92 -1.13 -1.04
CA PHE A 71 8.09 -2.43 -0.38
C PHE A 71 8.09 -3.61 -1.34
N ARG A 72 8.21 -3.36 -2.65
CA ARG A 72 8.23 -4.40 -3.69
C ARG A 72 9.19 -5.54 -3.35
N ASP A 73 10.41 -5.22 -2.95
CA ASP A 73 11.42 -6.22 -2.62
C ASP A 73 11.10 -7.03 -1.35
N TYR A 74 10.27 -6.51 -0.43
CA TYR A 74 9.84 -7.24 0.77
C TYR A 74 8.62 -8.13 0.47
N LEU A 75 7.67 -7.57 -0.28
CA LEU A 75 6.39 -8.22 -0.60
C LEU A 75 6.52 -9.24 -1.74
N TYR A 76 7.53 -9.13 -2.60
CA TYR A 76 7.73 -10.11 -3.67
C TYR A 76 8.12 -11.51 -3.15
N TYR A 77 8.79 -11.58 -2.01
CA TYR A 77 9.19 -12.87 -1.40
C TYR A 77 8.18 -13.38 -0.36
N THR A 78 7.15 -12.62 -0.02
CA THR A 78 6.11 -13.06 0.92
C THR A 78 4.97 -13.70 0.15
N ASN A 79 4.39 -14.77 0.72
CA ASN A 79 3.27 -15.46 0.09
C ASN A 79 1.93 -14.78 0.39
N GLU A 80 1.83 -14.07 1.52
CA GLU A 80 0.64 -13.35 1.98
C GLU A 80 1.08 -12.10 2.79
N PHE A 81 0.27 -11.04 2.71
CA PHE A 81 0.40 -9.84 3.56
C PHE A 81 -0.95 -9.18 3.77
N ASP A 82 -1.12 -8.53 4.92
CA ASP A 82 -2.30 -7.74 5.23
C ASP A 82 -2.07 -6.26 4.91
N PHE A 83 -3.10 -5.61 4.38
CA PHE A 83 -3.07 -4.19 4.07
C PHE A 83 -4.14 -3.43 4.85
N TYR A 84 -3.72 -2.39 5.59
CA TYR A 84 -4.58 -1.52 6.36
C TYR A 84 -4.42 -0.06 5.92
N THR A 85 -5.56 0.61 5.75
CA THR A 85 -5.65 2.05 5.52
C THR A 85 -6.87 2.57 6.26
N ASP A 86 -6.80 3.82 6.71
CA ASP A 86 -7.89 4.50 7.41
C ASP A 86 -9.12 4.73 6.53
N THR A 87 -8.98 4.59 5.21
CA THR A 87 -10.08 4.68 4.25
C THR A 87 -10.27 3.35 3.53
N ASN A 88 -11.37 2.64 3.81
CA ASN A 88 -11.66 1.29 3.30
C ASN A 88 -11.33 1.12 1.78
N PRO A 89 -10.18 0.50 1.42
CA PRO A 89 -9.65 0.49 0.06
C PRO A 89 -10.38 -0.53 -0.80
N LEU A 90 -10.92 -1.58 -0.16
CA LEU A 90 -11.68 -2.66 -0.79
C LEU A 90 -13.04 -2.18 -1.32
N THR A 91 -13.61 -1.13 -0.73
CA THR A 91 -14.76 -0.45 -1.33
C THR A 91 -14.38 0.12 -2.69
N CYS A 92 -13.13 0.55 -2.92
CA CYS A 92 -12.71 1.11 -4.21
C CYS A 92 -12.54 0.04 -5.29
N ILE A 93 -12.03 -1.14 -4.93
CA ILE A 93 -11.84 -2.25 -5.89
C ILE A 93 -13.20 -2.87 -6.25
N SER A 94 -14.08 -3.07 -5.27
CA SER A 94 -15.39 -3.71 -5.44
C SER A 94 -16.50 -2.76 -5.95
N THR A 95 -16.47 -1.47 -5.57
CA THR A 95 -17.55 -0.51 -5.90
C THR A 95 -17.33 0.24 -7.21
N THR A 96 -16.14 0.12 -7.83
CA THR A 96 -15.89 0.73 -9.13
C THR A 96 -16.42 -0.16 -10.26
N ALA A 97 -17.74 -0.21 -10.43
CA ALA A 97 -18.42 -0.87 -11.56
C ALA A 97 -18.09 -0.27 -12.95
N THR A 98 -17.21 0.75 -13.01
CA THR A 98 -16.62 1.32 -14.24
C THR A 98 -15.12 1.53 -14.04
N LEU A 99 -14.36 0.44 -14.16
CA LEU A 99 -12.90 0.45 -14.14
C LEU A 99 -12.37 1.13 -15.41
N ASP A 100 -11.95 2.38 -15.31
CA ASP A 100 -11.18 3.09 -16.34
C ASP A 100 -9.93 2.26 -16.76
N ALA A 101 -9.43 2.42 -17.99
CA ALA A 101 -8.34 1.61 -18.55
C ALA A 101 -7.07 1.64 -17.68
N THR A 102 -6.85 2.76 -17.00
CA THR A 102 -5.81 2.94 -15.99
C THR A 102 -6.00 1.98 -14.82
N LYS A 103 -7.21 1.86 -14.27
CA LYS A 103 -7.52 0.98 -13.13
C LYS A 103 -7.34 -0.50 -13.48
N HIS A 104 -7.72 -0.91 -14.70
CA HIS A 104 -7.48 -2.29 -15.17
C HIS A 104 -5.98 -2.65 -15.20
N ARG A 105 -5.12 -1.73 -15.64
CA ARG A 105 -3.66 -1.95 -15.61
C ARG A 105 -3.15 -2.12 -14.18
N TRP A 106 -3.61 -1.29 -13.25
CA TRP A 106 -3.21 -1.39 -11.85
C TRP A 106 -3.71 -2.66 -11.16
N VAL A 107 -4.95 -3.08 -11.43
CA VAL A 107 -5.47 -4.35 -10.90
C VAL A 107 -4.67 -5.53 -11.45
N ALA A 108 -4.26 -5.47 -12.73
CA ALA A 108 -3.39 -6.50 -13.31
C ALA A 108 -1.99 -6.52 -12.65
N GLU A 109 -1.42 -5.36 -12.32
CA GLU A 109 -0.15 -5.30 -11.57
C GLU A 109 -0.29 -5.81 -10.13
N LEU A 110 -1.44 -5.56 -9.50
CA LEU A 110 -1.73 -6.06 -8.16
C LEU A 110 -2.04 -7.56 -8.16
N ALA A 111 -2.53 -8.13 -9.27
CA ALA A 111 -2.82 -9.56 -9.38
C ALA A 111 -1.59 -10.47 -9.24
N ASP A 112 -0.38 -9.92 -9.40
CA ASP A 112 0.88 -10.63 -9.14
C ASP A 112 1.18 -10.78 -7.64
N PHE A 113 0.42 -10.10 -6.77
CA PHE A 113 0.57 -10.12 -5.32
C PHE A 113 -0.64 -10.79 -4.66
N ASN A 114 -0.39 -11.72 -3.73
CA ASN A 114 -1.44 -12.35 -2.93
C ASN A 114 -1.69 -11.51 -1.66
N PHE A 115 -2.82 -10.77 -1.66
CA PHE A 115 -3.32 -9.95 -0.57
C PHE A 115 -4.79 -10.28 -0.23
#